data_AF-A0A653BW37-F1
#
_entry.id   AF-A0A653BW37-F1
#
_cell.length_a   1.000
_cell.length_b   1.000
_cell.length_c   1.000
_cell.angle_alpha   90.00
_cell.angle_beta   90.00
_cell.angle_gamma   90.00
#
_symmetry.space_group_name_H-M   'P 1'
#
loop_
_entity.id
_entity.type
_entity.pdbx_description
1 polymer ?
#
loop_
_entity_poly.entity_id
_entity_poly.type
_entity_poly.pdbx_seq_one_letter_code
_entity_poly.pdbx_strand_id
1 'polypeptide(L)'
;MMLKNFCTVKVLFVTTVFLVVLLAGLLVLFFVGIPVIIEDQIEKNVRLDTGTLQWDRFVKLPLAFDVKVFLFAVTNGVDVVNNKEIPIMKEIGPYHYSEEREKHITGFNDDEDSVTFKQTMTLKFNQEASGVLKEDDLITVINPLMITLSQVTSTLERFVIGGCLEKVIPPEYSKMLITVPVKMLIMDGIPFGFRDASMGVACNIVRNKLLEKTANMKNVERILDPNDGEVDYLKFAYLQYKVRGPDGEYTTLRGRKDVNKLGTIIRWNGKPFLEGIWGRSVSVNNDTCNRIRGTDSTLYPPHITKNGIFEIFSTDICRYFHRGCASSPLTFIFSKTSNFT
;
A
#
# COMPACT_ATOMS: atom_id res chain seq x y z
N MET A 1 11.62 51.05 70.95
CA MET A 1 10.70 50.02 70.41
C MET A 1 10.61 49.98 68.87
N MET A 2 11.23 50.90 68.10
CA MET A 2 11.09 50.95 66.62
C MET A 2 12.08 50.09 65.80
N LEU A 3 13.20 49.62 66.36
CA LEU A 3 14.21 48.86 65.59
C LEU A 3 13.82 47.41 65.29
N LYS A 4 12.94 46.79 66.10
CA LYS A 4 12.53 45.39 65.92
C LYS A 4 11.59 45.20 64.73
N ASN A 5 10.67 46.14 64.49
CA ASN A 5 9.69 46.03 63.41
C ASN A 5 10.31 46.23 62.01
N PHE A 6 11.37 47.04 61.90
CA PHE A 6 12.05 47.30 60.62
C PHE A 6 12.85 46.09 60.12
N CYS A 7 13.39 45.30 61.05
CA CYS A 7 14.13 44.07 60.74
C CYS A 7 13.18 42.99 60.20
N THR A 8 12.00 42.85 60.79
CA THR A 8 10.98 41.89 60.37
C THR A 8 10.45 42.17 58.97
N VAL A 9 10.23 43.44 58.60
CA VAL A 9 9.73 43.82 57.26
C VAL A 9 10.77 43.58 56.16
N LYS A 10 12.06 43.86 56.42
CA LYS A 10 13.14 43.59 55.46
C LYS A 10 13.35 42.09 55.24
N VAL A 11 13.29 41.29 56.31
CA VAL A 11 13.36 39.83 56.21
C VAL A 11 12.15 39.30 55.43
N LEU A 12 10.94 39.78 55.73
CA LEU A 12 9.72 39.38 55.00
C LEU A 12 9.85 39.66 53.50
N PHE A 13 10.32 40.86 53.13
CA PHE A 13 10.55 41.26 51.73
C PHE A 13 11.57 40.38 51.02
N VAL A 14 12.70 40.07 51.65
CA VAL A 14 13.71 39.18 51.06
C VAL A 14 13.15 37.77 50.88
N THR A 15 12.39 37.25 51.85
CA THR A 15 11.78 35.92 51.72
C THR A 15 10.69 35.85 50.65
N THR A 16 9.87 36.89 50.50
CA THR A 16 8.85 36.93 49.43
C THR A 16 9.47 37.08 48.06
N VAL A 17 10.49 37.93 47.89
CA VAL A 17 11.24 38.02 46.62
C VAL A 17 11.88 36.68 46.27
N PHE A 18 12.49 35.98 47.23
CA PHE A 18 13.06 34.65 47.02
C PHE A 18 12.00 33.63 46.59
N LEU A 19 10.85 33.58 47.28
CA LEU A 19 9.73 32.70 46.92
C LEU A 19 9.17 33.01 45.52
N VAL A 20 9.07 34.28 45.14
CA VAL A 20 8.61 34.70 43.80
C VAL A 20 9.61 34.28 42.72
N VAL A 21 10.91 34.44 42.95
CA VAL A 21 11.95 33.99 42.00
C VAL A 21 11.95 32.46 41.87
N LEU A 22 11.79 31.75 42.98
CA LEU A 22 11.74 30.28 42.98
C LEU A 22 10.48 29.78 42.27
N LEU A 23 9.32 30.41 42.52
CA LEU A 23 8.08 30.12 41.80
C LEU A 23 8.21 30.44 40.31
N ALA A 24 8.80 31.58 39.94
CA ALA A 24 9.04 31.92 38.54
C ALA A 24 9.98 30.91 37.86
N GLY A 25 11.05 30.48 38.54
CA GLY A 25 11.96 29.44 38.06
C GLY A 25 11.26 28.09 37.85
N LEU A 26 10.41 27.68 38.80
CA LEU A 26 9.59 26.47 38.68
C LEU A 26 8.59 26.57 37.52
N LEU A 27 7.96 27.73 37.34
CA LEU A 27 7.05 27.97 36.22
C LEU A 27 7.78 27.90 34.87
N VAL A 28 8.97 28.50 34.75
CA VAL A 28 9.78 28.41 33.51
C VAL A 28 10.20 26.97 33.25
N LEU A 29 10.68 26.24 34.26
CA LEU A 29 11.01 24.82 34.10
C LEU A 29 9.79 23.98 33.70
N PHE A 30 8.63 24.24 34.29
CA PHE A 30 7.41 23.49 34.01
C PHE A 30 6.82 23.81 32.63
N PHE A 31 6.77 25.08 32.23
CA PHE A 31 6.16 25.52 30.97
C PHE A 31 7.11 25.49 29.76
N VAL A 32 8.42 25.50 29.98
CA VAL A 32 9.42 25.50 28.89
C VAL A 32 10.35 24.29 28.97
N GLY A 33 10.93 24.03 30.15
CA GLY A 33 11.90 22.94 30.33
C GLY A 33 11.30 21.56 30.08
N ILE A 34 10.19 21.23 30.74
CA ILE A 34 9.52 19.93 30.62
C ILE A 34 9.04 19.68 29.17
N PRO A 35 8.34 20.62 28.49
CA PRO A 35 7.94 20.42 27.10
C PRO A 35 9.12 20.13 26.15
N VAL A 36 10.23 20.87 26.26
CA VAL A 36 11.41 20.65 25.41
C VAL A 36 12.02 19.26 25.64
N ILE A 37 12.10 18.81 26.90
CA ILE A 37 12.62 17.47 27.22
C ILE A 37 11.67 16.39 26.68
N ILE A 38 10.36 16.59 26.80
CA ILE A 38 9.36 15.66 26.26
C ILE A 38 9.48 15.57 24.73
N GLU A 39 9.59 16.71 24.03
CA GLU A 39 9.74 16.74 22.57
C GLU A 39 11.00 16.01 22.12
N ASP A 40 12.16 16.29 22.73
CA ASP A 40 13.42 15.60 22.43
C ASP A 40 13.32 14.08 22.68
N GLN A 41 12.66 13.68 23.77
CA GLN A 41 12.44 12.26 24.05
C GLN A 41 11.48 11.61 23.04
N ILE A 42 10.43 12.31 22.60
CA ILE A 42 9.53 11.81 21.55
C ILE A 42 10.32 11.61 20.27
N GLU A 43 11.08 12.62 19.81
CA GLU A 43 11.88 12.54 18.60
C GLU A 43 12.85 11.36 18.62
N LYS A 44 13.55 11.15 19.74
CA LYS A 44 14.48 10.02 19.88
C LYS A 44 13.80 8.66 19.78
N ASN A 45 12.56 8.52 20.25
CA ASN A 45 11.83 7.24 20.24
C ASN A 45 11.09 6.96 18.93
N VAL A 46 10.79 7.99 18.12
CA VAL A 46 10.11 7.83 16.82
C VAL A 46 11.06 7.64 15.64
N ARG A 47 12.36 7.90 15.81
CA ARG A 47 13.38 7.65 14.78
C ARG A 47 13.44 6.17 14.42
N LEU A 48 13.72 5.88 13.14
CA LEU A 48 13.92 4.52 12.64
C LEU A 48 15.34 4.04 12.94
N ASP A 49 15.60 3.82 14.22
CA ASP A 49 16.88 3.36 14.74
C ASP A 49 16.75 2.02 15.44
N THR A 50 17.69 1.12 15.18
CA THR A 50 17.72 -0.20 15.82
C THR A 50 17.68 -0.05 17.34
N GLY A 51 16.65 -0.64 17.97
CA GLY A 51 16.44 -0.57 19.42
C GLY A 51 15.39 0.45 19.87
N THR A 52 14.83 1.28 18.98
CA THR A 52 13.65 2.09 19.31
C THR A 52 12.36 1.27 19.19
N LEU A 53 11.34 1.65 19.96
CA LEU A 53 10.00 1.04 19.83
C LEU A 53 9.42 1.22 18.43
N GLN A 54 9.73 2.33 17.77
CA GLN A 54 9.26 2.61 16.42
C GLN A 54 9.93 1.73 15.38
N TRP A 55 11.19 1.33 15.59
CA TRP A 55 11.89 0.39 14.72
C TRP A 55 11.24 -0.98 14.69
N ASP A 56 10.91 -1.54 15.86
CA ASP A 56 10.26 -2.85 15.94
C ASP A 56 8.92 -2.86 15.19
N ARG A 57 8.12 -1.79 15.38
CA ARG A 57 6.84 -1.59 14.68
C ARG A 57 7.02 -1.35 13.19
N PHE A 58 8.10 -0.69 12.78
CA PHE A 58 8.43 -0.44 11.38
C PHE A 58 8.77 -1.76 10.67
N VAL A 59 9.61 -2.60 11.28
CA VAL A 59 10.02 -3.90 10.73
C VAL A 59 8.82 -4.85 10.64
N LYS A 60 8.04 -4.95 11.72
CA LYS A 60 6.86 -5.81 11.77
C LYS A 60 5.78 -5.19 12.64
N LEU A 61 4.62 -4.92 12.06
CA LEU A 61 3.50 -4.38 12.80
C LEU A 61 2.92 -5.46 13.73
N PRO A 62 2.60 -5.13 14.99
CA PRO A 62 2.05 -6.10 15.96
C PRO A 62 0.56 -6.38 15.74
N LEU A 63 -0.03 -5.85 14.68
CA LEU A 63 -1.42 -6.09 14.30
C LEU A 63 -1.51 -6.44 12.81
N ALA A 64 -2.43 -7.34 12.49
CA ALA A 64 -2.81 -7.61 11.11
C ALA A 64 -3.90 -6.62 10.67
N PHE A 65 -3.87 -6.22 9.40
CA PHE A 65 -4.92 -5.39 8.81
C PHE A 65 -6.07 -6.27 8.31
N ASP A 66 -7.30 -5.78 8.45
CA ASP A 66 -8.49 -6.42 7.90
C ASP A 66 -8.79 -5.85 6.50
N VAL A 67 -8.49 -6.64 5.47
CA VAL A 67 -8.76 -6.32 4.07
C VAL A 67 -10.12 -6.86 3.67
N LYS A 68 -11.03 -5.97 3.27
CA LYS A 68 -12.38 -6.30 2.82
C LYS A 68 -12.46 -6.26 1.30
N VAL A 69 -12.76 -7.39 0.68
CA VAL A 69 -12.93 -7.49 -0.76
C VAL A 69 -14.41 -7.53 -1.11
N PHE A 70 -14.83 -6.63 -1.99
CA PHE A 70 -16.17 -6.59 -2.58
C PHE A 70 -16.05 -6.87 -4.08
N LEU A 71 -16.89 -7.78 -4.59
CA LEU A 71 -16.92 -8.16 -5.99
C LEU A 71 -18.27 -7.78 -6.60
N PHE A 72 -18.27 -7.40 -7.86
CA PHE A 72 -19.50 -7.09 -8.58
C PHE A 72 -19.85 -8.24 -9.54
N ALA A 73 -20.90 -8.99 -9.20
CA ALA A 73 -21.42 -10.10 -9.98
C ALA A 73 -22.39 -9.62 -11.06
N VAL A 74 -22.33 -10.21 -12.25
CA VAL A 74 -23.32 -9.98 -13.32
C VAL A 74 -24.49 -10.94 -13.14
N THR A 75 -25.71 -10.41 -12.96
CA THR A 75 -26.90 -11.25 -12.70
C THR A 75 -27.68 -11.63 -13.97
N ASN A 76 -27.62 -10.84 -15.04
CA ASN A 76 -28.32 -11.07 -16.31
C ASN A 76 -27.36 -11.46 -17.45
N GLY A 77 -26.36 -12.30 -17.16
CA GLY A 77 -25.27 -12.60 -18.09
C GLY A 77 -25.70 -13.16 -19.46
N VAL A 78 -26.79 -13.94 -19.50
CA VAL A 78 -27.32 -14.52 -20.75
C VAL A 78 -27.84 -13.43 -21.69
N ASP A 79 -28.58 -12.45 -21.17
CA ASP A 79 -29.16 -11.38 -21.99
C ASP A 79 -28.09 -10.37 -22.42
N VAL A 80 -27.09 -10.13 -21.58
CA VAL A 80 -25.91 -9.31 -21.90
C VAL A 80 -25.13 -9.88 -23.08
N VAL A 81 -24.77 -11.16 -23.05
CA VAL A 81 -23.97 -11.79 -24.12
C VAL A 81 -24.75 -11.84 -25.44
N ASN A 82 -26.08 -11.85 -25.38
CA ASN A 82 -26.96 -11.83 -26.55
C ASN A 82 -27.33 -10.41 -27.02
N ASN A 83 -26.69 -9.35 -26.49
CA ASN A 83 -26.97 -7.94 -26.79
C ASN A 83 -28.44 -7.54 -26.59
N LYS A 84 -29.15 -8.18 -25.66
CA LYS A 84 -30.57 -7.88 -25.36
C LYS A 84 -30.72 -6.83 -24.26
N GLU A 85 -29.84 -6.87 -23.26
CA GLU A 85 -29.88 -5.99 -22.10
C GLU A 85 -28.50 -5.49 -21.72
N ILE A 86 -28.47 -4.38 -20.97
CA ILE A 86 -27.25 -3.88 -20.32
C ILE A 86 -26.92 -4.72 -19.07
N PRO A 87 -25.63 -4.87 -18.68
CA PRO A 87 -25.26 -5.65 -17.50
C PRO A 87 -25.81 -5.08 -16.20
N ILE A 88 -26.50 -5.93 -15.43
CA ILE A 88 -26.94 -5.66 -14.06
C ILE A 88 -25.89 -6.23 -13.11
N MET A 89 -25.28 -5.34 -12.33
CA MET A 89 -24.21 -5.65 -11.38
C MET A 89 -24.75 -5.70 -9.96
N LYS A 90 -24.42 -6.76 -9.22
CA LYS A 90 -24.74 -6.92 -7.80
C LYS A 90 -23.45 -7.03 -6.99
N GLU A 91 -23.27 -6.17 -6.00
CA GLU A 91 -22.15 -6.25 -5.07
C GLU A 91 -22.30 -7.48 -4.16
N ILE A 92 -21.21 -8.22 -3.98
CA ILE A 92 -21.09 -9.40 -3.12
C ILE A 92 -19.85 -9.22 -2.25
N GLY A 93 -20.02 -9.30 -0.93
CA GLY A 93 -18.95 -9.14 0.06
C GLY A 93 -19.50 -8.69 1.41
N PRO A 94 -18.61 -8.37 2.37
CA PRO A 94 -17.15 -8.44 2.24
C PRO A 94 -16.59 -9.85 2.41
N TYR A 95 -15.65 -10.24 1.54
CA TYR A 95 -14.71 -11.33 1.83
C TYR A 95 -13.55 -10.75 2.64
N HIS A 96 -13.38 -11.21 3.87
CA HIS A 96 -12.38 -10.71 4.79
C HIS A 96 -11.06 -11.48 4.64
N TYR A 97 -9.96 -10.73 4.57
CA TYR A 97 -8.61 -11.26 4.58
C TYR A 97 -7.76 -10.55 5.63
N SER A 98 -7.06 -11.33 6.43
CA SER A 98 -6.05 -10.83 7.35
C SER A 98 -4.74 -10.61 6.61
N GLU A 99 -4.27 -9.36 6.61
CA GLU A 99 -3.05 -8.92 5.96
C GLU A 99 -1.95 -8.65 6.99
N GLU A 100 -0.81 -9.30 6.83
CA GLU A 100 0.40 -9.05 7.61
C GLU A 100 1.52 -8.56 6.69
N ARG A 101 2.30 -7.57 7.14
CA ARG A 101 3.45 -7.03 6.40
C ARG A 101 4.72 -7.15 7.23
N GLU A 102 5.80 -7.54 6.57
CA GLU A 102 7.12 -7.64 7.18
C GLU A 102 8.17 -7.01 6.26
N LYS A 103 9.00 -6.13 6.83
CA LYS A 103 10.06 -5.41 6.11
C LYS A 103 11.41 -6.05 6.43
N HIS A 104 12.06 -6.57 5.40
CA HIS A 104 13.42 -7.07 5.48
C HIS A 104 14.41 -5.97 5.10
N ILE A 105 15.23 -5.55 6.05
CA ILE A 105 16.19 -4.47 5.87
C ILE A 105 17.36 -4.94 5.01
N THR A 106 17.67 -4.21 3.95
CA THR A 106 18.77 -4.51 3.03
C THR A 106 19.98 -3.60 3.22
N GLY A 107 19.81 -2.42 3.83
CA GLY A 107 20.94 -1.54 4.12
C GLY A 107 20.60 -0.25 4.86
N PHE A 108 21.63 0.43 5.35
CA PHE A 108 21.57 1.75 5.96
C PHE A 108 22.52 2.70 5.26
N ASN A 109 22.14 3.98 5.19
CA ASN A 109 23.01 5.04 4.70
C ASN A 109 22.94 6.24 5.66
N ASP A 110 24.04 6.49 6.38
CA ASP A 110 24.10 7.57 7.38
C ASP A 110 24.25 8.97 6.76
N ASP A 111 24.87 9.07 5.58
CA ASP A 111 25.03 10.34 4.86
C ASP A 111 23.68 10.85 4.33
N GLU A 112 22.81 9.95 3.87
CA GLU A 112 21.45 10.28 3.44
C GLU A 112 20.40 10.21 4.55
N ASP A 113 20.79 9.72 5.73
CA ASP A 113 19.87 9.39 6.81
C ASP A 113 18.72 8.46 6.37
N SER A 114 19.07 7.40 5.66
CA SER A 114 18.10 6.49 5.05
C SER A 114 18.30 5.02 5.42
N VAL A 115 17.20 4.27 5.32
CA VAL A 115 17.16 2.81 5.44
C VAL A 115 16.52 2.24 4.20
N THR A 116 17.08 1.15 3.69
CA THR A 116 16.58 0.43 2.52
C THR A 116 16.04 -0.93 2.95
N PHE A 117 14.88 -1.31 2.40
CA PHE A 117 14.20 -2.55 2.76
C PHE A 117 13.36 -3.11 1.61
N LYS A 118 13.06 -4.40 1.70
CA LYS A 118 12.07 -5.10 0.87
C LYS A 118 10.89 -5.49 1.75
N GLN A 119 9.67 -5.29 1.27
CA GLN A 119 8.47 -5.62 2.02
C GLN A 119 7.84 -6.89 1.49
N THR A 120 7.47 -7.81 2.39
CA THR A 120 6.68 -9.00 2.08
C THR A 120 5.30 -8.87 2.70
N MET A 121 4.30 -9.43 2.02
CA MET A 121 2.90 -9.40 2.45
C MET A 121 2.36 -10.82 2.52
N THR A 122 1.65 -11.13 3.60
CA THR A 122 0.87 -12.36 3.73
C THR A 122 -0.60 -11.98 3.76
N LEU A 123 -1.42 -12.69 2.99
CA LEU A 123 -2.86 -12.51 2.94
C LEU A 123 -3.54 -13.85 3.26
N LYS A 124 -4.33 -13.89 4.33
CA LYS A 124 -5.03 -15.11 4.78
C LYS A 124 -6.52 -14.85 4.84
N PHE A 125 -7.32 -15.68 4.19
CA PHE A 125 -8.77 -15.56 4.27
C PHE A 125 -9.26 -15.80 5.71
N ASN A 126 -10.16 -14.92 6.16
CA ASN A 126 -10.79 -14.99 7.47
C ASN A 126 -12.24 -15.42 7.31
N GLN A 127 -12.49 -16.72 7.43
CA GLN A 127 -13.82 -17.31 7.32
C GLN A 127 -14.79 -16.80 8.39
N GLU A 128 -14.31 -16.58 9.62
CA GLU A 128 -15.15 -16.11 10.73
C GLU A 128 -15.68 -14.69 10.46
N ALA A 129 -14.80 -13.77 10.06
CA ALA A 129 -15.19 -12.41 9.72
C ALA A 129 -16.03 -12.32 8.43
N SER A 130 -15.82 -13.25 7.48
CA SER A 130 -16.62 -13.34 6.24
C SER A 130 -18.01 -13.95 6.46
N GLY A 131 -18.28 -14.51 7.63
CA GLY A 131 -19.57 -15.10 7.98
C GLY A 131 -19.93 -16.29 7.08
N VAL A 132 -21.03 -16.16 6.33
CA VAL A 132 -21.55 -17.22 5.46
C VAL A 132 -20.83 -17.32 4.11
N LEU A 133 -20.07 -16.30 3.73
CA LEU A 133 -19.35 -16.23 2.45
C LEU A 133 -18.11 -17.11 2.48
N LYS A 134 -17.84 -17.83 1.39
CA LYS A 134 -16.70 -18.73 1.24
C LYS A 134 -15.90 -18.36 -0.01
N GLU A 135 -14.58 -18.55 0.02
CA GLU A 135 -13.76 -18.30 -1.17
C GLU A 135 -14.12 -19.23 -2.35
N ASP A 136 -14.76 -20.36 -2.08
CA ASP A 136 -15.25 -21.30 -3.10
C ASP A 136 -16.60 -20.89 -3.70
N ASP A 137 -17.23 -19.80 -3.21
CA ASP A 137 -18.49 -19.30 -3.76
C ASP A 137 -18.30 -18.91 -5.23
N LEU A 138 -19.21 -19.38 -6.08
CA LEU A 138 -19.18 -19.11 -7.51
C LEU A 138 -19.76 -17.73 -7.80
N ILE A 139 -19.00 -16.92 -8.54
CA ILE A 139 -19.41 -15.60 -8.99
C ILE A 139 -19.26 -15.47 -10.51
N THR A 140 -20.27 -14.90 -11.15
CA THR A 140 -20.21 -14.57 -12.58
C THR A 140 -19.68 -13.16 -12.75
N VAL A 141 -18.53 -13.01 -13.40
CA VAL A 141 -17.85 -11.73 -13.61
C VAL A 141 -17.51 -11.53 -15.09
N ILE A 142 -17.22 -10.28 -15.45
CA ILE A 142 -16.59 -9.99 -16.74
C ILE A 142 -15.19 -10.59 -16.73
N ASN A 143 -14.87 -11.36 -17.75
CA ASN A 143 -13.61 -12.08 -17.84
C ASN A 143 -12.42 -11.10 -17.92
N PRO A 144 -11.59 -11.01 -16.86
CA PRO A 144 -10.49 -10.06 -16.83
C PRO A 144 -9.42 -10.37 -17.88
N LEU A 145 -9.22 -11.64 -18.25
CA LEU A 145 -8.30 -12.01 -19.31
C LEU A 145 -8.71 -11.41 -20.64
N MET A 146 -10.01 -11.45 -20.97
CA MET A 146 -10.51 -10.86 -22.22
C MET A 146 -10.31 -9.35 -22.24
N ILE A 147 -10.59 -8.68 -21.12
CA ILE A 147 -10.38 -7.23 -20.98
C ILE A 147 -8.91 -6.90 -21.16
N THR A 148 -8.02 -7.54 -20.40
CA THR A 148 -6.58 -7.29 -20.45
C THR A 148 -6.02 -7.56 -21.84
N LEU A 149 -6.42 -8.67 -22.48
CA LEU A 149 -6.00 -8.99 -23.84
C LEU A 149 -6.43 -7.91 -24.82
N SER A 150 -7.68 -7.45 -24.73
CA SER A 150 -8.15 -6.35 -25.58
C SER A 150 -7.29 -5.09 -25.40
N GLN A 151 -6.90 -4.74 -24.17
CA GLN A 151 -6.15 -3.51 -23.92
C GLN A 151 -4.71 -3.54 -24.44
N VAL A 152 -4.05 -4.70 -24.40
CA VAL A 152 -2.61 -4.80 -24.76
C VAL A 152 -2.33 -5.23 -26.20
N THR A 153 -3.39 -5.57 -26.94
CA THR A 153 -3.30 -6.05 -28.32
C THR A 153 -3.97 -5.08 -29.29
N SER A 154 -3.35 -4.92 -30.46
CA SER A 154 -3.88 -4.18 -31.61
C SER A 154 -5.05 -4.92 -32.27
N THR A 155 -5.83 -4.24 -33.10
CA THR A 155 -6.98 -4.84 -33.80
C THR A 155 -6.59 -6.10 -34.59
N LEU A 156 -5.46 -6.08 -35.29
CA LEU A 156 -4.97 -7.24 -36.04
C LEU A 156 -4.56 -8.38 -35.11
N GLU A 157 -3.81 -8.08 -34.05
CA GLU A 157 -3.43 -9.08 -33.04
C GLU A 157 -4.66 -9.73 -32.39
N ARG A 158 -5.71 -8.94 -32.08
CA ARG A 158 -6.98 -9.46 -31.54
C ARG A 158 -7.66 -10.43 -32.49
N PHE A 159 -7.68 -10.14 -33.79
CA PHE A 159 -8.25 -11.03 -34.80
C PHE A 159 -7.52 -12.37 -34.84
N VAL A 160 -6.18 -12.34 -34.85
CA VAL A 160 -5.37 -13.56 -34.86
C VAL A 160 -5.50 -14.33 -33.54
N ILE A 161 -5.51 -13.65 -32.39
CA ILE A 161 -5.78 -14.27 -31.09
C ILE A 161 -7.16 -14.93 -31.07
N GLY A 162 -8.19 -14.25 -31.60
CA GLY A 162 -9.55 -14.78 -31.69
C GLY A 162 -9.62 -16.12 -32.43
N GLY A 163 -8.87 -16.26 -33.53
CA GLY A 163 -8.78 -17.52 -34.28
C GLY A 163 -8.11 -18.68 -33.53
N CYS A 164 -7.37 -18.38 -32.46
CA CYS A 164 -6.66 -19.35 -31.63
C CYS A 164 -7.17 -19.40 -30.17
N LEU A 165 -8.27 -18.70 -29.87
CA LEU A 165 -8.69 -18.42 -28.50
C LEU A 165 -8.92 -19.70 -27.69
N GLU A 166 -9.64 -20.66 -28.26
CA GLU A 166 -9.97 -21.94 -27.61
C GLU A 166 -8.78 -22.86 -27.40
N LYS A 167 -7.66 -22.63 -28.12
CA LYS A 167 -6.41 -23.35 -27.93
C LYS A 167 -5.50 -22.71 -26.90
N VAL A 168 -5.60 -21.38 -26.74
CA VAL A 168 -4.76 -20.61 -25.83
C VAL A 168 -5.43 -20.45 -24.47
N ILE A 169 -6.75 -20.46 -24.41
CA ILE A 169 -7.53 -20.31 -23.18
C ILE A 169 -8.46 -21.51 -23.05
N PRO A 170 -8.55 -22.13 -21.85
CA PRO A 170 -9.49 -23.22 -21.61
C PRO A 170 -10.91 -22.85 -22.05
N PRO A 171 -11.67 -23.78 -22.66
CA PRO A 171 -13.03 -23.52 -23.14
C PRO A 171 -14.00 -22.98 -22.08
N GLU A 172 -13.77 -23.33 -20.82
CA GLU A 172 -14.51 -22.82 -19.66
C GLU A 172 -14.29 -21.32 -19.41
N TYR A 173 -13.14 -20.77 -19.83
CA TYR A 173 -12.75 -19.38 -19.63
C TYR A 173 -12.60 -18.58 -20.94
N SER A 174 -13.04 -19.13 -22.07
CA SER A 174 -12.95 -18.46 -23.38
C SER A 174 -14.08 -17.44 -23.63
N LYS A 175 -15.08 -17.38 -22.74
CA LYS A 175 -16.24 -16.48 -22.85
C LYS A 175 -15.99 -15.11 -22.22
N MET A 176 -16.76 -14.10 -22.65
CA MET A 176 -16.70 -12.74 -22.11
C MET A 176 -17.16 -12.67 -20.65
N LEU A 177 -18.12 -13.50 -20.25
CA LEU A 177 -18.53 -13.69 -18.87
C LEU A 177 -18.09 -15.08 -18.43
N ILE A 178 -17.48 -15.17 -17.25
CA ILE A 178 -17.03 -16.42 -16.67
C ILE A 178 -17.61 -16.57 -15.27
N THR A 179 -17.94 -17.80 -14.90
CA THR A 179 -18.35 -18.16 -13.55
C THR A 179 -17.22 -18.93 -12.90
N VAL A 180 -16.64 -18.37 -11.85
CA VAL A 180 -15.46 -18.93 -11.18
C VAL A 180 -15.58 -18.78 -9.66
N PRO A 181 -14.87 -19.62 -8.88
CA PRO A 181 -14.71 -19.40 -7.44
C PRO A 181 -14.08 -18.04 -7.16
N VAL A 182 -14.50 -17.38 -6.09
CA VAL A 182 -13.92 -16.11 -5.63
C VAL A 182 -12.40 -16.22 -5.40
N LYS A 183 -11.95 -17.33 -4.82
CA LYS A 183 -10.53 -17.63 -4.60
C LYS A 183 -9.71 -17.57 -5.88
N MET A 184 -10.29 -18.04 -6.98
CA MET A 184 -9.63 -18.09 -8.28
C MET A 184 -9.38 -16.69 -8.84
N LEU A 185 -10.29 -15.75 -8.64
CA LEU A 185 -10.12 -14.36 -9.06
C LEU A 185 -9.09 -13.64 -8.20
N ILE A 186 -9.14 -13.84 -6.89
CA ILE A 186 -8.35 -13.06 -5.93
C ILE A 186 -6.92 -13.61 -5.82
N MET A 187 -6.77 -14.94 -5.66
CA MET A 187 -5.52 -15.58 -5.24
C MET A 187 -5.04 -16.70 -6.19
N ASP A 188 -5.84 -17.72 -6.48
CA ASP A 188 -5.34 -18.95 -7.13
C ASP A 188 -5.03 -18.76 -8.63
N GLY A 189 -5.77 -17.85 -9.27
CA GLY A 189 -5.58 -17.40 -10.63
C GLY A 189 -6.29 -18.21 -11.71
N ILE A 190 -6.78 -17.51 -12.72
CA ILE A 190 -7.38 -18.10 -13.93
C ILE A 190 -6.26 -18.50 -14.88
N PRO A 191 -6.15 -19.79 -15.25
CA PRO A 191 -5.07 -20.25 -16.11
C PRO A 191 -5.36 -19.98 -17.59
N PHE A 192 -4.32 -19.67 -18.35
CA PHE A 192 -4.37 -19.38 -19.78
C PHE A 192 -2.97 -19.51 -20.42
N GLY A 193 -2.87 -19.43 -21.74
CA GLY A 193 -1.58 -19.50 -22.44
C GLY A 193 -0.90 -20.86 -22.39
N PHE A 194 -1.68 -21.94 -22.29
CA PHE A 194 -1.14 -23.31 -22.17
C PHE A 194 -0.21 -23.68 -23.32
N ARG A 195 0.80 -24.50 -23.03
CA ARG A 195 1.67 -25.10 -24.04
C ARG A 195 0.97 -26.37 -24.55
N ASP A 196 0.68 -26.41 -25.85
CA ASP A 196 0.01 -27.55 -26.45
C ASP A 196 0.71 -27.94 -27.76
N ALA A 197 1.09 -29.21 -27.90
CA ALA A 197 1.71 -29.73 -29.11
C ALA A 197 0.74 -29.69 -30.32
N SER A 198 -0.56 -29.73 -30.08
CA SER A 198 -1.62 -29.68 -31.09
C SER A 198 -1.96 -28.24 -31.54
N MET A 199 -1.30 -27.22 -30.98
CA MET A 199 -1.66 -25.82 -31.24
C MET A 199 -1.47 -25.42 -32.71
N GLY A 200 -0.51 -26.05 -33.40
CA GLY A 200 -0.11 -25.69 -34.75
C GLY A 200 0.70 -24.39 -34.80
N VAL A 201 1.39 -24.14 -35.91
CA VAL A 201 2.38 -23.04 -36.04
C VAL A 201 1.76 -21.67 -35.76
N ALA A 202 0.58 -21.39 -36.32
CA ALA A 202 -0.07 -20.08 -36.18
C ALA A 202 -0.41 -19.76 -34.72
N CYS A 203 -0.99 -20.70 -33.98
CA CYS A 203 -1.36 -20.45 -32.60
C CYS A 203 -0.17 -20.48 -31.64
N ASN A 204 0.92 -21.17 -31.98
CA ASN A 204 2.19 -21.03 -31.25
C ASN A 204 2.75 -19.60 -31.36
N ILE A 205 2.63 -18.95 -32.52
CA ILE A 205 3.01 -17.54 -32.67
C ILE A 205 2.14 -16.65 -31.78
N VAL A 206 0.83 -16.90 -31.76
CA VAL A 206 -0.12 -16.18 -30.88
C VAL A 206 0.26 -16.33 -29.41
N ARG A 207 0.52 -17.56 -28.97
CA ARG A 207 0.95 -17.86 -27.61
C ARG A 207 2.24 -17.11 -27.27
N ASN A 208 3.24 -17.12 -28.14
CA ASN A 208 4.49 -16.40 -27.88
C ASN A 208 4.26 -14.89 -27.77
N LYS A 209 3.37 -14.31 -28.59
CA LYS A 209 3.00 -12.90 -28.46
C LYS A 209 2.28 -12.60 -27.15
N LEU A 210 1.40 -13.49 -26.71
CA LEU A 210 0.75 -13.42 -25.41
C LEU A 210 1.77 -13.42 -24.27
N LEU A 211 2.75 -14.32 -24.32
CA LEU A 211 3.86 -14.36 -23.36
C LEU A 211 4.63 -13.04 -23.37
N GLU A 212 4.97 -12.49 -24.54
CA GLU A 212 5.67 -11.21 -24.64
C GLU A 212 4.88 -10.06 -23.98
N LYS A 213 3.59 -9.92 -24.33
CA LYS A 213 2.73 -8.83 -23.87
C LYS A 213 2.45 -8.87 -22.37
N THR A 214 2.44 -10.07 -21.78
CA THR A 214 2.16 -10.27 -20.35
C THR A 214 3.43 -10.28 -19.48
N ALA A 215 4.63 -10.16 -20.06
CA ALA A 215 5.90 -10.25 -19.33
C ALA A 215 6.04 -9.27 -18.16
N ASN A 216 5.54 -8.05 -18.32
CA ASN A 216 5.65 -6.99 -17.32
C ASN A 216 4.41 -6.88 -16.41
N MET A 217 3.42 -7.75 -16.59
CA MET A 217 2.18 -7.74 -15.80
C MET A 217 2.42 -8.46 -14.46
N LYS A 218 2.39 -7.71 -13.36
CA LYS A 218 2.61 -8.29 -12.02
C LYS A 218 1.57 -9.34 -11.66
N ASN A 219 0.32 -9.09 -12.04
CA ASN A 219 -0.86 -9.94 -11.84
C ASN A 219 -0.91 -11.17 -12.77
N VAL A 220 0.11 -11.38 -13.61
CA VAL A 220 0.27 -12.60 -14.41
C VAL A 220 1.48 -13.38 -13.91
N GLU A 221 1.23 -14.59 -13.43
CA GLU A 221 2.25 -15.55 -13.05
C GLU A 221 2.58 -16.48 -14.22
N ARG A 222 3.87 -16.84 -14.35
CA ARG A 222 4.37 -17.82 -15.31
C ARG A 222 4.63 -19.11 -14.57
N ILE A 223 3.95 -20.17 -14.98
CA ILE A 223 4.18 -21.51 -14.47
C ILE A 223 5.13 -22.21 -15.43
N LEU A 224 6.27 -22.64 -14.91
CA LEU A 224 7.32 -23.31 -15.67
C LEU A 224 7.12 -24.82 -15.61
N ASP A 225 7.38 -25.50 -16.73
CA ASP A 225 7.47 -26.95 -16.77
C ASP A 225 8.74 -27.40 -16.01
N PRO A 226 8.63 -28.30 -15.03
CA PRO A 226 9.79 -28.77 -14.26
C PRO A 226 10.87 -29.47 -15.09
N ASN A 227 10.53 -29.99 -16.28
CA ASN A 227 11.45 -30.81 -17.07
C ASN A 227 12.41 -29.99 -17.93
N ASP A 228 11.93 -28.87 -18.50
CA ASP A 228 12.71 -28.04 -19.44
C ASP A 228 12.84 -26.57 -19.00
N GLY A 229 12.10 -26.14 -17.98
CA GLY A 229 12.13 -24.76 -17.47
C GLY A 229 11.42 -23.75 -18.38
N GLU A 230 10.78 -24.20 -19.45
CA GLU A 230 9.99 -23.34 -20.33
C GLU A 230 8.64 -23.02 -19.70
N VAL A 231 8.01 -21.92 -20.13
CA VAL A 231 6.67 -21.59 -19.65
C VAL A 231 5.70 -22.67 -20.16
N ASP A 232 5.02 -23.35 -19.24
CA ASP A 232 3.93 -24.27 -19.53
C ASP A 232 2.63 -23.48 -19.74
N TYR A 233 2.21 -22.72 -18.72
CA TYR A 233 1.04 -21.84 -18.80
C TYR A 233 1.18 -20.60 -17.93
N LEU A 234 0.23 -19.68 -18.06
CA LEU A 234 0.12 -18.45 -17.30
C LEU A 234 -1.08 -18.50 -16.35
N LYS A 235 -1.01 -17.79 -15.23
CA LYS A 235 -2.15 -17.58 -14.32
C LYS A 235 -2.38 -16.09 -14.10
N PHE A 236 -3.64 -15.66 -14.17
CA PHE A 236 -4.03 -14.29 -13.83
C PHE A 236 -4.79 -14.26 -12.51
N ALA A 237 -4.35 -13.45 -11.56
CA ALA A 237 -5.04 -13.22 -10.28
C ALA A 237 -4.89 -11.76 -9.84
N TYR A 238 -5.90 -11.21 -9.17
CA TYR A 238 -5.87 -9.81 -8.76
C TYR A 238 -4.84 -9.50 -7.68
N LEU A 239 -4.69 -10.35 -6.66
CA LEU A 239 -3.85 -10.06 -5.48
C LEU A 239 -2.70 -11.05 -5.27
N GLN A 240 -2.65 -12.16 -6.01
CA GLN A 240 -1.59 -13.17 -5.88
C GLN A 240 -0.18 -12.57 -5.95
N TYR A 241 0.05 -11.60 -6.84
CA TYR A 241 1.37 -10.99 -7.02
C TYR A 241 1.89 -10.29 -5.76
N LYS A 242 1.00 -9.86 -4.86
CA LYS A 242 1.37 -9.20 -3.62
C LYS A 242 1.93 -10.18 -2.57
N VAL A 243 1.55 -11.46 -2.66
CA VAL A 243 2.00 -12.50 -1.70
C VAL A 243 3.14 -13.36 -2.25
N ARG A 244 3.41 -13.33 -3.57
CA ARG A 244 4.47 -14.13 -4.20
C ARG A 244 5.89 -13.70 -3.80
N GLY A 245 6.06 -12.44 -3.41
CA GLY A 245 7.35 -11.90 -2.98
C GLY A 245 7.31 -10.38 -2.86
N PRO A 246 8.46 -9.75 -2.61
CA PRO A 246 8.55 -8.30 -2.50
C PRO A 246 8.22 -7.61 -3.83
N ASP A 247 7.40 -6.56 -3.76
CA ASP A 247 6.98 -5.79 -4.94
C ASP A 247 8.04 -4.78 -5.44
N GLY A 248 9.05 -4.54 -4.61
CA GLY A 248 10.26 -3.78 -4.93
C GLY A 248 11.12 -3.51 -3.69
N GLU A 249 12.17 -2.73 -3.88
CA GLU A 249 13.02 -2.23 -2.82
C GLU A 249 12.73 -0.75 -2.55
N TYR A 250 12.52 -0.41 -1.28
CA TYR A 250 12.18 0.93 -0.84
C TYR A 250 13.35 1.53 -0.08
N THR A 251 13.64 2.81 -0.35
CA THR A 251 14.55 3.61 0.48
C THR A 251 13.75 4.73 1.13
N THR A 252 13.76 4.75 2.47
CA THR A 252 13.02 5.73 3.28
C THR A 252 13.93 6.47 4.25
N LEU A 253 13.55 7.68 4.62
CA LEU A 253 14.29 8.51 5.58
C LEU A 253 14.01 8.07 7.02
N ARG A 254 15.07 8.00 7.84
CA ARG A 254 15.00 7.52 9.23
C ARG A 254 14.60 8.58 10.25
N GLY A 255 14.71 9.86 9.88
CA GLY A 255 14.33 10.99 10.73
C GLY A 255 15.34 11.35 11.81
N ARG A 256 16.62 10.93 11.70
CA ARG A 256 17.69 11.36 12.62
C ARG A 256 18.09 12.80 12.39
N LYS A 257 18.21 13.22 11.12
CA LYS A 257 18.61 14.58 10.73
C LYS A 257 17.44 15.56 10.79
N ASP A 258 16.27 15.11 10.37
CA ASP A 258 15.03 15.89 10.36
C ASP A 258 13.85 14.96 10.60
N VAL A 259 13.28 15.04 11.81
CA VAL A 259 12.17 14.17 12.23
C VAL A 259 10.91 14.40 11.39
N ASN A 260 10.76 15.58 10.76
CA ASN A 260 9.61 15.90 9.92
C ASN A 260 9.61 15.14 8.59
N LYS A 261 10.74 14.52 8.23
CA LYS A 261 10.89 13.69 7.02
C LYS A 261 10.82 12.19 7.31
N LEU A 262 10.62 11.81 8.56
CA LEU A 262 10.52 10.42 9.01
C LEU A 262 9.56 9.60 8.11
N GLY A 263 10.04 8.45 7.63
CA GLY A 263 9.23 7.52 6.84
C GLY A 263 8.97 7.95 5.39
N THR A 264 9.50 9.10 4.95
CA THR A 264 9.36 9.55 3.56
C THR A 264 10.19 8.67 2.63
N ILE A 265 9.51 8.06 1.65
CA ILE A 265 10.12 7.26 0.61
C ILE A 265 10.76 8.20 -0.40
N ILE A 266 12.08 8.04 -0.56
CA ILE A 266 12.88 8.85 -1.49
C ILE A 266 13.23 8.09 -2.77
N ARG A 267 13.22 6.75 -2.73
CA ARG A 267 13.49 5.89 -3.89
C ARG A 267 12.68 4.60 -3.84
N TRP A 268 12.32 4.10 -5.02
CA TRP A 268 11.80 2.76 -5.24
C TRP A 268 12.61 2.09 -6.35
N ASN A 269 13.11 0.89 -6.10
CA ASN A 269 14.06 0.17 -6.96
C ASN A 269 15.26 1.04 -7.38
N GLY A 270 15.82 1.79 -6.42
CA GLY A 270 16.97 2.67 -6.64
C GLY A 270 16.67 3.98 -7.38
N LYS A 271 15.44 4.21 -7.84
CA LYS A 271 15.06 5.39 -8.63
C LYS A 271 14.20 6.35 -7.83
N PRO A 272 14.40 7.68 -7.96
CA PRO A 272 13.55 8.69 -7.34
C PRO A 272 12.32 9.06 -8.19
N PHE A 273 12.21 8.49 -9.39
CA PHE A 273 11.09 8.69 -10.30
C PHE A 273 10.57 7.35 -10.85
N LEU A 274 9.26 7.29 -11.08
CA LEU A 274 8.56 6.22 -11.80
C LEU A 274 8.83 6.37 -13.29
N GLU A 275 9.77 5.62 -13.82
CA GLU A 275 10.09 5.65 -15.25
C GLU A 275 9.05 4.88 -16.07
N GLY A 276 8.60 5.47 -17.18
CA GLY A 276 7.76 4.79 -18.17
C GLY A 276 6.29 4.59 -17.79
N ILE A 277 5.84 5.11 -16.65
CA ILE A 277 4.43 5.01 -16.19
C ILE A 277 3.63 6.25 -16.58
N TRP A 278 4.09 7.44 -16.17
CA TRP A 278 3.41 8.69 -16.51
C TRP A 278 4.13 9.42 -17.64
N GLY A 279 3.35 10.19 -18.41
CA GLY A 279 3.88 11.04 -19.47
C GLY A 279 4.89 12.06 -18.94
N ARG A 280 5.64 12.67 -19.87
CA ARG A 280 6.65 13.71 -19.56
C ARG A 280 6.05 15.09 -19.22
N SER A 281 4.74 15.16 -18.98
CA SER A 281 4.06 16.42 -18.68
C SER A 281 4.53 16.95 -17.33
N VAL A 282 5.05 18.16 -17.36
CA VAL A 282 5.48 18.92 -16.19
C VAL A 282 4.35 19.90 -15.85
N SER A 283 3.98 19.98 -14.56
CA SER A 283 3.00 20.96 -14.09
C SER A 283 3.59 22.38 -14.15
N VAL A 284 2.72 23.39 -14.01
CA VAL A 284 3.10 24.81 -13.95
C VAL A 284 4.16 25.10 -12.88
N ASN A 285 4.24 24.26 -11.84
CA ASN A 285 5.15 24.41 -10.70
C ASN A 285 6.42 23.54 -10.81
N ASN A 286 6.77 23.06 -12.01
CA ASN A 286 7.89 22.15 -12.24
C ASN A 286 7.76 20.80 -11.50
N ASP A 287 6.54 20.41 -11.12
CA ASP A 287 6.25 19.11 -10.49
C ASP A 287 5.87 18.08 -11.55
N THR A 288 6.16 16.81 -11.31
CA THR A 288 5.93 15.73 -12.29
C THR A 288 5.15 14.58 -11.67
N CYS A 289 4.22 13.99 -12.43
CA CYS A 289 3.45 12.82 -11.99
C CYS A 289 4.34 11.59 -11.71
N ASN A 290 5.57 11.58 -12.23
CA ASN A 290 6.53 10.50 -12.06
C ASN A 290 7.30 10.57 -10.74
N ARG A 291 7.22 11.66 -9.98
CA ARG A 291 8.03 11.80 -8.75
C ARG A 291 7.60 10.80 -7.68
N ILE A 292 8.56 10.19 -6.98
CA ILE A 292 8.29 9.39 -5.78
C ILE A 292 8.37 10.30 -4.57
N ARG A 293 7.29 10.34 -3.78
CA ARG A 293 7.15 11.22 -2.62
C ARG A 293 6.10 10.70 -1.65
N GLY A 294 6.29 10.93 -0.35
CA GLY A 294 5.36 10.55 0.70
C GLY A 294 5.78 9.30 1.46
N THR A 295 4.97 8.88 2.44
CA THR A 295 5.21 7.68 3.24
C THR A 295 4.44 6.48 2.68
N ASP A 296 4.66 5.29 3.23
CA ASP A 296 3.89 4.08 2.90
C ASP A 296 2.55 3.98 3.65
N SER A 297 2.09 5.07 4.27
CA SER A 297 0.92 5.19 5.14
C SER A 297 0.95 4.39 6.47
N THR A 298 2.03 3.67 6.76
CA THR A 298 2.18 2.94 8.04
C THR A 298 2.83 3.78 9.13
N LEU A 299 3.55 4.82 8.72
CA LEU A 299 4.27 5.75 9.58
C LEU A 299 4.08 7.18 9.08
N TYR A 300 4.00 8.11 10.02
CA TYR A 300 3.99 9.54 9.76
C TYR A 300 4.94 10.27 10.71
N PRO A 301 5.48 11.42 10.29
CA PRO A 301 6.25 12.29 11.16
C PRO A 301 5.46 12.74 12.41
N PRO A 302 6.14 13.05 13.52
CA PRO A 302 5.50 13.65 14.70
C PRO A 302 5.00 15.08 14.39
N HIS A 303 4.26 15.68 15.33
CA HIS A 303 3.74 17.06 15.24
C HIS A 303 2.76 17.31 14.09
N ILE A 304 1.90 16.34 13.80
CA ILE A 304 0.81 16.47 12.83
C ILE A 304 -0.12 17.64 13.18
N THR A 305 -0.30 18.56 12.24
CA THR A 305 -1.27 19.66 12.35
C THR A 305 -2.61 19.29 11.70
N LYS A 306 -3.71 19.90 12.18
CA LYS A 306 -5.06 19.68 11.62
C LYS A 306 -5.22 20.15 10.17
N ASN A 307 -4.33 21.00 9.68
CA ASN A 307 -4.30 21.46 8.29
C ASN A 307 -3.15 20.81 7.50
N GLY A 308 -2.46 19.83 8.10
CA GLY A 308 -1.37 19.12 7.48
C GLY A 308 -1.86 18.29 6.29
N ILE A 309 -1.04 18.26 5.25
CA ILE A 309 -1.24 17.43 4.07
C ILE A 309 -0.32 16.21 4.20
N PHE A 310 -0.88 15.02 4.04
CA PHE A 310 -0.15 13.76 4.05
C PHE A 310 0.08 13.29 2.65
N GLU A 311 1.33 13.07 2.30
CA GLU A 311 1.71 12.48 1.02
C GLU A 311 1.91 10.99 1.23
N ILE A 312 1.22 10.18 0.44
CA ILE A 312 1.28 8.72 0.49
C ILE A 312 1.72 8.23 -0.88
N PHE A 313 2.76 7.41 -0.90
CA PHE A 313 3.19 6.70 -2.10
C PHE A 313 2.65 5.28 -2.09
N SER A 314 1.97 4.89 -3.16
CA SER A 314 1.47 3.53 -3.33
C SER A 314 1.95 2.93 -4.66
N THR A 315 2.60 1.78 -4.55
CA THR A 315 3.05 0.99 -5.69
C THR A 315 1.90 0.30 -6.43
N ASP A 316 0.72 0.19 -5.80
CA ASP A 316 -0.46 -0.45 -6.38
C ASP A 316 -1.16 0.44 -7.40
N ILE A 317 -1.25 1.75 -7.11
CA ILE A 317 -1.80 2.75 -8.04
C ILE A 317 -0.70 3.48 -8.83
N CYS A 318 0.55 3.03 -8.67
CA CYS A 318 1.73 3.54 -9.36
C CYS A 318 1.89 5.07 -9.27
N ARG A 319 1.61 5.67 -8.11
CA ARG A 319 1.76 7.13 -7.89
C ARG A 319 1.77 7.47 -6.41
N TYR A 320 2.13 8.71 -6.12
CA TYR A 320 1.75 9.33 -4.85
C TYR A 320 0.46 10.13 -4.98
N PHE A 321 -0.18 10.35 -3.85
CA PHE A 321 -1.35 11.19 -3.69
C PHE A 321 -1.29 11.91 -2.35
N HIS A 322 -2.06 12.99 -2.22
CA HIS A 322 -2.12 13.77 -1.01
C HIS A 322 -3.48 13.60 -0.32
N ARG A 323 -3.49 13.58 1.01
CA ARG A 323 -4.71 13.51 1.82
C ARG A 323 -4.73 14.61 2.87
N GLY A 324 -5.87 15.27 3.01
CA GLY A 324 -6.08 16.27 4.06
C GLY A 324 -6.60 15.64 5.35
N CYS A 325 -6.34 16.28 6.48
CA CYS A 325 -7.02 15.97 7.74
C CYS A 325 -8.52 16.27 7.63
N ALA A 326 -9.35 15.29 7.98
CA ALA A 326 -10.78 15.47 8.15
C ALA A 326 -11.06 16.24 9.45
N SER A 327 -12.14 17.01 9.47
CA SER A 327 -12.50 17.89 10.60
C SER A 327 -12.88 17.17 11.90
N SER A 328 -13.06 15.84 11.88
CA SER A 328 -13.54 15.04 13.02
C SER A 328 -12.40 14.21 13.64
N PRO A 329 -11.94 14.52 14.88
CA PRO A 329 -10.99 13.65 15.58
C PRO A 329 -11.67 12.32 15.99
N LEU A 330 -11.02 11.18 15.74
CA LEU A 330 -11.41 9.91 16.36
C LEU A 330 -10.70 9.79 17.70
N THR A 331 -11.46 9.40 18.72
CA THR A 331 -10.89 9.01 20.02
C THR A 331 -10.88 7.49 20.07
N PHE A 332 -9.70 6.88 19.96
CA PHE A 332 -9.52 5.50 20.35
C PHE A 332 -9.16 5.47 21.83
N ILE A 333 -9.51 4.37 22.52
CA ILE A 333 -9.33 4.23 23.96
C ILE A 333 -7.85 4.53 24.31
N PHE A 334 -7.63 5.63 25.05
CA PHE A 334 -6.35 6.25 25.45
C PHE A 334 -5.51 7.01 24.40
N SER A 335 -6.04 7.36 23.22
CA SER A 335 -5.30 8.13 22.19
C SER A 335 -6.20 9.09 21.39
N LYS A 336 -5.78 10.36 21.25
CA LYS A 336 -6.36 11.29 20.27
C LYS A 336 -5.76 10.99 18.90
N THR A 337 -6.61 10.66 17.93
CA THR A 337 -6.21 10.39 16.55
C THR A 337 -6.88 11.37 15.58
N SER A 338 -6.18 11.74 14.52
CA SER A 338 -6.75 12.53 13.42
C SER A 338 -7.32 11.59 12.38
N ASN A 339 -8.55 11.85 11.92
CA ASN A 339 -9.06 11.22 10.71
C ASN A 339 -8.50 11.90 9.48
N PHE A 340 -8.30 11.11 8.44
CA PHE A 340 -8.01 11.60 7.11
C PHE A 340 -9.22 11.30 6.24
N THR A 341 -9.64 12.24 5.39
CA THR A 341 -10.73 12.06 4.42
C THR A 341 -10.17 12.06 3.02
#